data_AF-A0AAU3ISY9-F1
#
_entry.id   AF-A0AAU3ISY9-F1
#
_cell.length_a   1.000
_cell.length_b   1.000
_cell.length_c   1.000
_cell.angle_alpha   90.00
_cell.angle_beta   90.00
_cell.angle_gamma   90.00
#
_symmetry.space_group_name_H-M   'P 1'
#
loop_
_entity.id
_entity.type
_entity.pdbx_description
1 polymer ?
#
loop_
_entity_poly.entity_id
_entity_poly.type
_entity_poly.pdbx_seq_one_letter_code
_entity_poly.pdbx_strand_id
1 'polypeptide(L)'
;MTTVRHAVRAILFDGDDVVLFRRVRPEREPYWITPGGGVEPGDASLEAALRRELDEELGATAGPALHVFTLVEPGRLSTVFACRLVSLDLSRRSGPEFLEPDIGLHQIRRVRPEDVRTLNVVPPELGEFISASAATLPALLDAATYAPGRYRPVVDVHLLVTDGDRVLLGRRHGTGYADGEWQIMPSGHLEEGETAVDATVREAREELGIEPYGCEVVHVLHHRNPGGTARVGLFLVPGGYTGTPVNAEPHKCAELGWFPMDRLPERTVPYARAGVEAVRRALAHGGTAARSNGSGPPVFSLHGWETPGAAEAVAEAARSGFEEVTVCLVGWLDGTPLVRSDEETDRLPATVVRPGEDVQAALARIAAAGEVGEVGVVGETWFAGADDYVSPDGRPGRRLAFAARLTTAPEGVVPLPAGSLGRLPSAEGVFVRSSGLLYGMSDR
;
A
#
# COMPACT_ATOMS: atom_id res chain seq x y z
N MET A 1 -3.39 -21.82 -27.56
CA MET A 1 -2.34 -21.02 -26.91
C MET A 1 -2.04 -21.66 -25.57
N THR A 2 -0.83 -22.15 -25.36
CA THR A 2 -0.43 -22.78 -24.09
C THR A 2 -0.29 -21.67 -23.04
N THR A 3 -1.12 -21.68 -22.01
CA THR A 3 -1.08 -20.68 -20.93
C THR A 3 0.26 -20.74 -20.21
N VAL A 4 1.03 -19.65 -20.23
CA VAL A 4 2.31 -19.55 -19.50
C VAL A 4 2.00 -19.45 -18.01
N ARG A 5 2.64 -20.32 -17.19
CA ARG A 5 2.49 -20.27 -15.73
C ARG A 5 3.46 -19.26 -15.12
N HIS A 6 2.99 -18.41 -14.22
CA HIS A 6 3.83 -17.48 -13.49
C HIS A 6 4.24 -18.09 -12.15
N ALA A 7 5.48 -17.89 -11.75
CA ALA A 7 6.04 -18.41 -10.51
C ALA A 7 6.98 -17.38 -9.87
N VAL A 8 7.25 -17.56 -8.59
CA VAL A 8 8.15 -16.72 -7.80
C VAL A 8 9.17 -17.60 -7.09
N ARG A 9 10.38 -17.08 -6.90
CA ARG A 9 11.49 -17.79 -6.25
C ARG A 9 12.28 -16.89 -5.32
N ALA A 10 12.72 -17.41 -4.18
CA ALA A 10 13.54 -16.70 -3.22
C ALA A 10 15.00 -17.21 -3.20
N ILE A 11 15.96 -16.35 -3.52
CA ILE A 11 17.33 -16.48 -3.00
C ILE A 11 17.28 -15.97 -1.56
N LEU A 12 16.95 -16.89 -0.65
CA LEU A 12 16.70 -16.60 0.76
C LEU A 12 18.00 -16.76 1.56
N PHE A 13 18.55 -15.65 2.02
CA PHE A 13 19.76 -15.61 2.84
C PHE A 13 19.41 -15.76 4.33
N ASP A 14 19.94 -16.79 4.98
CA ASP A 14 19.95 -16.97 6.43
C ASP A 14 21.38 -16.76 6.95
N GLY A 15 21.64 -15.58 7.51
CA GLY A 15 23.01 -15.09 7.66
C GLY A 15 23.70 -15.07 6.29
N ASP A 16 24.91 -15.61 6.20
CA ASP A 16 25.67 -15.67 4.95
C ASP A 16 25.30 -16.85 4.04
N ASP A 17 24.44 -17.77 4.50
CA ASP A 17 24.09 -18.97 3.75
C ASP A 17 22.79 -18.77 2.97
N VAL A 18 22.65 -19.41 1.82
CA VAL A 18 21.40 -19.49 1.06
C VAL A 18 20.66 -20.76 1.42
N VAL A 19 19.35 -20.64 1.66
CA VAL A 19 18.44 -21.74 1.93
C VAL A 19 18.02 -22.42 0.62
N LEU A 20 18.26 -23.72 0.50
CA LEU A 20 17.89 -24.55 -0.64
C LEU A 20 17.13 -25.81 -0.19
N PHE A 21 16.23 -26.28 -1.05
CA PHE A 21 15.54 -27.54 -0.90
C PHE A 21 16.15 -28.62 -1.76
N ARG A 22 16.40 -29.79 -1.17
CA ARG A 22 16.69 -31.00 -1.93
C ARG A 22 15.38 -31.64 -2.38
N ARG A 23 15.27 -31.93 -3.68
CA ARG A 23 14.21 -32.77 -4.24
C ARG A 23 14.78 -34.11 -4.70
N VAL A 24 14.06 -35.17 -4.36
CA VAL A 24 14.36 -36.54 -4.77
C VAL A 24 13.12 -37.09 -5.49
N ARG A 25 13.28 -37.52 -6.73
CA ARG A 25 12.21 -38.20 -7.49
C ARG A 25 12.71 -39.55 -8.00
N PRO A 26 11.84 -40.59 -8.12
CA PRO A 26 12.26 -41.94 -8.48
C PRO A 26 13.07 -42.05 -9.79
N GLU A 27 12.81 -41.16 -10.76
CA GLU A 27 13.40 -41.22 -12.12
C GLU A 27 14.38 -40.06 -12.43
N ARG A 28 14.80 -39.30 -11.42
CA ARG A 28 15.70 -38.14 -11.61
C ARG A 28 16.76 -38.09 -10.55
N GLU A 29 17.99 -37.76 -10.93
CA GLU A 29 19.05 -37.46 -9.97
C GLU A 29 18.59 -36.39 -8.98
N PRO A 30 18.91 -36.54 -7.67
CA PRO A 30 18.56 -35.53 -6.68
C PRO A 30 19.06 -34.15 -7.10
N TYR A 31 18.18 -33.16 -6.98
CA TYR A 31 18.47 -31.80 -7.40
C TYR A 31 18.03 -30.81 -6.33
N TRP A 32 18.51 -29.58 -6.45
CA TRP A 32 18.29 -28.52 -5.48
C TRP A 32 17.48 -27.39 -6.11
N ILE A 33 16.58 -26.80 -5.35
CA ILE A 33 15.80 -25.64 -5.77
C ILE A 33 15.79 -24.59 -4.67
N THR A 34 15.59 -23.34 -5.07
CA THR A 34 15.23 -22.27 -4.13
C THR A 34 13.77 -22.42 -3.68
N PRO A 35 13.41 -21.91 -2.49
CA PRO A 35 12.01 -21.73 -2.11
C PRO A 35 11.21 -20.93 -3.14
N GLY A 36 9.91 -21.17 -3.16
CA GLY A 36 8.93 -20.45 -3.96
C GLY A 36 8.10 -21.37 -4.86
N GLY A 37 6.97 -20.84 -5.32
CA GLY A 37 6.00 -21.61 -6.09
C GLY A 37 5.20 -20.76 -7.07
N GLY A 38 3.96 -21.18 -7.32
CA GLY A 38 3.11 -20.60 -8.36
C GLY A 38 2.50 -19.28 -7.92
N VAL A 39 2.36 -18.34 -8.85
CA VAL A 39 1.53 -17.15 -8.63
C VAL A 39 0.08 -17.56 -8.82
N GLU A 40 -0.73 -17.33 -7.79
CA GLU A 40 -2.16 -17.61 -7.79
C GLU A 40 -2.97 -16.38 -8.21
N PRO A 41 -4.17 -16.54 -8.79
CA PRO A 41 -5.03 -15.42 -9.17
C PRO A 41 -5.41 -14.49 -8.01
N GLY A 42 -5.34 -14.96 -6.76
CA GLY A 42 -5.63 -14.18 -5.56
C GLY A 42 -4.43 -13.43 -4.97
N ASP A 43 -3.22 -13.61 -5.50
CA ASP A 43 -2.03 -12.92 -5.00
C ASP A 43 -2.06 -11.43 -5.39
N ALA A 44 -2.02 -10.54 -4.39
CA ALA A 44 -2.08 -9.09 -4.60
C ALA A 44 -0.87 -8.52 -5.37
N SER A 45 0.27 -9.23 -5.36
CA SER A 45 1.48 -8.90 -6.10
C SER A 45 2.41 -10.11 -6.18
N LEU A 46 3.46 -10.03 -7.00
CA LEU A 46 4.51 -11.06 -7.06
C LEU A 46 5.24 -11.21 -5.71
N GLU A 47 5.42 -10.11 -4.97
CA GLU A 47 6.01 -10.17 -3.63
C GLU A 47 5.06 -10.82 -2.62
N ALA A 48 3.75 -10.57 -2.73
CA ALA A 48 2.75 -11.24 -1.89
C ALA A 48 2.74 -12.76 -2.14
N ALA A 49 2.79 -13.19 -3.41
CA ALA A 49 2.94 -14.60 -3.78
C ALA A 49 4.21 -15.21 -3.18
N LEU A 50 5.35 -14.50 -3.26
CA LEU A 50 6.62 -14.96 -2.70
C LEU A 50 6.53 -15.18 -1.19
N ARG A 51 5.90 -14.24 -0.48
CA ARG A 51 5.72 -14.30 0.98
C ARG A 51 4.81 -15.45 1.39
N ARG A 52 3.73 -15.70 0.65
CA ARG A 52 2.84 -16.85 0.86
C ARG A 52 3.59 -18.17 0.72
N GLU A 53 4.30 -18.35 -0.39
CA GLU A 53 5.07 -19.57 -0.67
C GLU A 53 6.17 -19.82 0.37
N LEU A 54 6.86 -18.76 0.82
CA LEU A 54 7.84 -18.88 1.91
C LEU A 54 7.23 -19.31 3.24
N ASP A 55 6.02 -18.83 3.58
CA ASP A 55 5.31 -19.28 4.78
C ASP A 55 4.83 -20.73 4.64
N GLU A 56 4.32 -21.11 3.47
CA GLU A 56 3.80 -22.46 3.21
C GLU A 56 4.91 -23.52 3.17
N GLU A 57 6.02 -23.25 2.49
CA GLU A 57 7.12 -24.21 2.29
C GLU A 57 8.09 -24.27 3.49
N LEU A 58 8.27 -23.16 4.22
CA LEU A 58 9.28 -23.03 5.28
C LEU A 58 8.74 -22.55 6.63
N GLY A 59 7.51 -22.01 6.69
CA GLY A 59 7.08 -21.18 7.82
C GLY A 59 7.99 -19.96 7.99
N ALA A 60 8.53 -19.45 6.88
CA ALA A 60 9.52 -18.40 6.88
C ALA A 60 8.89 -17.03 6.70
N THR A 61 9.37 -16.05 7.46
CA THR A 61 9.18 -14.63 7.12
C THR A 61 10.48 -14.07 6.56
N ALA A 62 10.37 -13.26 5.52
CA ALA A 62 11.50 -12.60 4.88
C ALA A 62 11.42 -11.07 5.03
N GLY A 63 12.58 -10.42 5.04
CA GLY A 63 12.71 -8.97 5.00
C GLY A 63 12.27 -8.38 3.64
N PRO A 64 12.73 -7.17 3.29
CA PRO A 64 12.52 -6.62 1.95
C PRO A 64 12.99 -7.60 0.86
N ALA A 65 12.17 -7.77 -0.18
CA ALA A 65 12.48 -8.62 -1.32
C ALA A 65 12.97 -7.76 -2.48
N LEU A 66 14.23 -7.94 -2.87
CA LEU A 66 14.82 -7.28 -4.03
C LEU A 66 14.56 -8.14 -5.27
N HIS A 67 13.85 -7.62 -6.27
CA HIS A 67 13.75 -8.30 -7.57
C HIS A 67 15.13 -8.30 -8.24
N VAL A 68 15.66 -9.48 -8.57
CA VAL A 68 17.00 -9.62 -9.14
C VAL A 68 16.97 -9.91 -10.64
N PHE A 69 16.12 -10.82 -11.10
CA PHE A 69 15.92 -11.13 -12.51
C PHE A 69 14.67 -12.00 -12.72
N THR A 70 14.34 -12.29 -13.97
CA THR A 70 13.24 -13.18 -14.35
C THR A 70 13.77 -14.31 -15.24
N LEU A 71 13.44 -15.55 -14.90
CA LEU A 71 13.76 -16.76 -15.66
C LEU A 71 12.63 -17.11 -16.61
N VAL A 72 12.96 -17.41 -17.86
CA VAL A 72 12.02 -17.88 -18.87
C VAL A 72 12.30 -19.35 -19.16
N GLU A 73 11.38 -20.23 -18.76
CA GLU A 73 11.42 -21.66 -19.00
C GLU A 73 10.27 -22.06 -19.95
N PRO A 74 10.34 -23.19 -20.66
CA PRO A 74 9.23 -23.66 -21.50
C PRO A 74 7.92 -23.77 -20.71
N GLY A 75 6.96 -22.87 -21.00
CA GLY A 75 5.65 -22.83 -20.34
C GLY A 75 5.64 -22.21 -18.94
N ARG A 76 6.76 -21.64 -18.45
CA ARG A 76 6.85 -21.01 -17.11
C ARG A 76 7.71 -19.75 -17.11
N LEU A 77 7.23 -18.70 -16.46
CA LEU A 77 7.97 -17.48 -16.16
C LEU A 77 8.19 -17.40 -14.65
N SER A 78 9.44 -17.43 -14.18
CA SER A 78 9.76 -17.36 -12.75
C SER A 78 10.44 -16.03 -12.40
N THR A 79 9.81 -15.19 -11.59
CA THR A 79 10.41 -13.97 -11.03
C THR A 79 11.26 -14.34 -9.81
N VAL A 80 12.54 -13.96 -9.82
CA VAL A 80 13.50 -14.30 -8.76
C VAL A 80 13.74 -13.08 -7.89
N PHE A 81 13.57 -13.25 -6.57
CA PHE A 81 13.84 -12.24 -5.57
C PHE A 81 15.02 -12.67 -4.68
N ALA A 82 15.82 -11.74 -4.20
CA ALA A 82 16.75 -11.94 -3.10
C ALA A 82 16.20 -11.31 -1.82
N CYS A 83 16.30 -12.00 -0.68
CA CYS A 83 15.80 -11.49 0.60
C CYS A 83 16.56 -12.11 1.79
N ARG A 84 16.51 -11.42 2.93
CA ARG A 84 16.99 -11.94 4.23
C ARG A 84 15.88 -12.71 4.94
N LEU A 85 16.20 -13.87 5.48
CA LEU A 85 15.35 -14.59 6.41
C LEU A 85 15.25 -13.77 7.71
N VAL A 86 14.02 -13.55 8.18
CA VAL A 86 13.72 -12.85 9.44
C VAL A 86 13.35 -13.85 10.52
N SER A 87 12.48 -14.82 10.20
CA SER A 87 12.13 -15.91 11.11
C SER A 87 11.87 -17.19 10.35
N LEU A 88 12.07 -18.33 11.00
CA LEU A 88 11.81 -19.66 10.44
C LEU A 88 11.15 -20.55 11.49
N ASP A 89 9.96 -21.05 11.17
CA ASP A 89 9.26 -22.03 11.99
C ASP A 89 8.75 -23.19 11.12
N LEU A 90 9.56 -24.25 11.04
CA LEU A 90 9.26 -25.42 10.21
C LEU A 90 7.99 -26.18 10.64
N SER A 91 7.45 -25.91 11.85
CA SER A 91 6.20 -26.52 12.29
C SER A 91 4.97 -25.93 11.60
N ARG A 92 5.10 -24.74 10.99
CA ARG A 92 4.01 -24.02 10.32
C ARG A 92 3.83 -24.35 8.84
N ARG A 93 4.66 -25.25 8.30
CA ARG A 93 4.63 -25.63 6.89
C ARG A 93 3.27 -26.25 6.54
N SER A 94 2.65 -25.76 5.47
CA SER A 94 1.27 -26.08 5.10
C SER A 94 1.06 -26.32 3.60
N GLY A 95 2.13 -26.41 2.81
CA GLY A 95 2.04 -26.64 1.36
C GLY A 95 1.62 -28.07 0.97
N PRO A 96 1.08 -28.25 -0.26
CA PRO A 96 0.61 -29.54 -0.78
C PRO A 96 1.71 -30.60 -0.83
N GLU A 97 2.97 -30.19 -0.95
CA GLU A 97 4.13 -31.07 -0.94
C GLU A 97 4.39 -31.82 0.38
N PHE A 98 3.70 -31.48 1.47
CA PHE A 98 3.77 -32.22 2.74
C PHE A 98 2.63 -33.22 2.92
N LEU A 99 1.62 -33.19 2.03
CA LEU A 99 0.46 -34.08 2.05
C LEU A 99 0.57 -35.21 1.01
N GLU A 100 1.42 -35.06 -0.02
CA GLU A 100 1.62 -36.05 -1.07
C GLU A 100 2.98 -36.79 -0.93
N PRO A 101 2.99 -38.11 -0.64
CA PRO A 101 4.21 -38.91 -0.47
C PRO A 101 5.14 -38.92 -1.71
N ASP A 102 4.57 -38.69 -2.90
CA ASP A 102 5.24 -38.84 -4.19
C ASP A 102 5.99 -37.56 -4.65
N ILE A 103 5.92 -36.47 -3.86
CA ILE A 103 6.59 -35.19 -4.16
C ILE A 103 8.03 -35.12 -3.60
N GLY A 104 8.42 -36.08 -2.75
CA GLY A 104 9.79 -36.28 -2.28
C GLY A 104 10.12 -35.51 -0.99
N LEU A 105 11.06 -36.05 -0.21
CA LEU A 105 11.55 -35.44 1.05
C LEU A 105 12.26 -34.11 0.79
N HIS A 106 11.63 -32.99 1.18
CA HIS A 106 12.25 -31.67 1.21
C HIS A 106 13.26 -31.56 2.37
N GLN A 107 14.50 -31.99 2.13
CA GLN A 107 15.60 -31.65 3.03
C GLN A 107 16.01 -30.20 2.79
N ILE A 108 15.85 -29.37 3.81
CA ILE A 108 16.30 -27.97 3.81
C ILE A 108 17.80 -27.97 4.12
N ARG A 109 18.57 -27.23 3.31
CA ARG A 109 20.01 -27.05 3.53
C ARG A 109 20.37 -25.58 3.42
N ARG A 110 21.23 -25.13 4.34
CA ARG A 110 21.94 -23.85 4.27
C ARG A 110 23.27 -24.09 3.58
N VAL A 111 23.56 -23.31 2.56
CA VAL A 111 24.73 -23.48 1.70
C VAL A 111 25.37 -22.13 1.45
N ARG A 112 26.69 -22.05 1.60
CA ARG A 112 27.44 -20.85 1.22
C ARG A 112 27.22 -20.56 -0.27
N PRO A 113 26.93 -19.32 -0.68
CA PRO A 113 26.66 -18.98 -2.08
C PRO A 113 27.74 -19.47 -3.05
N GLU A 114 29.02 -19.36 -2.66
CA GLU A 114 30.19 -19.82 -3.42
C GLU A 114 30.22 -21.34 -3.65
N ASP A 115 29.56 -22.11 -2.79
CA ASP A 115 29.49 -23.56 -2.84
C ASP A 115 28.25 -24.06 -3.59
N VAL A 116 27.31 -23.18 -3.94
CA VAL A 116 26.07 -23.56 -4.62
C VAL A 116 26.34 -24.24 -5.96
N ARG A 117 27.41 -23.86 -6.67
CA ARG A 117 27.86 -24.52 -7.92
C ARG A 117 28.27 -25.98 -7.77
N THR A 118 28.53 -26.44 -6.54
CA THR A 118 28.83 -27.86 -6.27
C THR A 118 27.56 -28.72 -6.18
N LEU A 119 26.39 -28.07 -6.19
CA LEU A 119 25.08 -28.71 -6.11
C LEU A 119 24.40 -28.69 -7.49
N ASN A 120 23.59 -29.71 -7.76
CA ASN A 120 22.72 -29.76 -8.94
C ASN A 120 21.51 -28.83 -8.75
N VAL A 121 21.72 -27.51 -8.79
CA VAL A 121 20.65 -26.50 -8.67
C VAL A 121 19.86 -26.40 -9.97
N VAL A 122 18.53 -26.33 -9.86
CA VAL A 122 17.62 -26.27 -11.01
C VAL A 122 16.73 -25.02 -10.94
N PRO A 123 16.83 -24.12 -11.93
CA PRO A 123 17.63 -24.24 -13.15
C PRO A 123 19.13 -23.89 -12.89
N PRO A 124 20.08 -24.39 -13.72
CA PRO A 124 21.52 -24.15 -13.53
C PRO A 124 21.91 -22.67 -13.46
N GLU A 125 21.25 -21.84 -14.27
CA GLU A 125 21.48 -20.39 -14.34
C GLU A 125 21.22 -19.70 -12.99
N LEU A 126 20.28 -20.23 -12.20
CA LEU A 126 20.02 -19.76 -10.85
C LEU A 126 21.20 -20.07 -9.91
N GLY A 127 21.78 -21.27 -10.02
CA GLY A 127 22.96 -21.66 -9.25
C GLY A 127 24.19 -20.81 -9.60
N GLU A 128 24.40 -20.55 -10.90
CA GLU A 128 25.46 -19.66 -11.39
C GLU A 128 25.30 -18.24 -10.86
N PHE A 129 24.08 -17.68 -10.93
CA PHE A 129 23.81 -16.33 -10.45
C PHE A 129 24.05 -16.20 -8.94
N ILE A 130 23.58 -17.17 -8.13
CA ILE A 130 23.80 -17.16 -6.69
C ILE A 130 25.30 -17.18 -6.38
N SER A 131 26.07 -18.04 -7.05
CA SER A 131 27.51 -18.14 -6.84
C SER A 131 28.27 -16.89 -7.31
N ALA A 132 27.89 -16.30 -8.44
CA ALA A 132 28.52 -15.09 -8.97
C ALA A 132 28.23 -13.85 -8.12
N SER A 133 27.08 -13.84 -7.43
CA SER A 133 26.61 -12.68 -6.66
C SER A 133 26.83 -12.83 -5.14
N ALA A 134 27.65 -13.80 -4.74
CA ALA A 134 27.91 -14.19 -3.35
C ALA A 134 28.27 -13.01 -2.43
N ALA A 135 29.10 -12.08 -2.90
CA ALA A 135 29.51 -10.91 -2.12
C ALA A 135 28.54 -9.70 -2.28
N THR A 136 27.88 -9.58 -3.42
CA THR A 136 27.10 -8.39 -3.78
C THR A 136 25.68 -8.42 -3.21
N LEU A 137 24.99 -9.56 -3.28
CA LEU A 137 23.61 -9.67 -2.80
C LEU A 137 23.48 -9.43 -1.29
N PRO A 138 24.31 -10.05 -0.42
CA PRO A 138 24.26 -9.75 1.01
C PRO A 138 24.43 -8.26 1.30
N ALA A 139 25.40 -7.59 0.66
CA ALA A 139 25.65 -6.16 0.84
C ALA A 139 24.47 -5.29 0.36
N LEU A 140 23.85 -5.62 -0.78
CA LEU A 140 22.65 -4.94 -1.27
C LEU A 140 21.46 -5.13 -0.33
N LEU A 141 21.30 -6.35 0.19
CA LEU A 141 20.27 -6.65 1.20
C LEU A 141 20.55 -5.94 2.52
N ASP A 142 21.82 -5.75 2.90
CA ASP A 142 22.23 -5.02 4.10
C ASP A 142 21.97 -3.51 3.96
N ALA A 143 22.24 -2.95 2.78
CA ALA A 143 21.85 -1.59 2.44
C ALA A 143 20.33 -1.42 2.41
N ALA A 144 19.60 -2.39 1.84
CA ALA A 144 18.14 -2.41 1.85
C ALA A 144 17.58 -2.60 3.27
N THR A 145 18.29 -3.33 4.15
CA THR A 145 17.94 -3.52 5.56
C THR A 145 18.37 -2.36 6.48
N TYR A 146 19.00 -1.30 5.97
CA TYR A 146 19.12 -0.01 6.68
C TYR A 146 17.85 0.87 6.58
N ALA A 147 16.85 0.44 5.80
CA ALA A 147 15.55 1.10 5.64
C ALA A 147 14.26 0.24 5.78
N PRO A 148 14.25 -1.02 6.27
CA PRO A 148 13.05 -1.80 6.46
C PRO A 148 12.32 -1.24 7.68
N GLY A 149 11.04 -0.97 7.52
CA GLY A 149 10.20 -0.39 8.56
C GLY A 149 10.28 1.13 8.69
N ARG A 150 11.11 1.83 7.89
CA ARG A 150 10.96 3.29 7.77
C ARG A 150 9.79 3.58 6.82
N TYR A 151 8.81 4.32 7.32
CA TYR A 151 7.69 4.78 6.52
C TYR A 151 8.19 5.57 5.30
N ARG A 152 7.73 5.18 4.10
CA ARG A 152 8.04 5.84 2.82
C ARG A 152 6.74 6.36 2.21
N PRO A 153 6.49 7.68 2.24
CA PRO A 153 5.33 8.24 1.54
C PRO A 153 5.57 8.22 0.04
N VAL A 154 4.48 8.17 -0.72
CA VAL A 154 4.51 8.55 -2.14
C VAL A 154 4.80 10.04 -2.22
N VAL A 155 5.68 10.45 -3.14
CA VAL A 155 6.00 11.85 -3.40
C VAL A 155 5.44 12.23 -4.76
N ASP A 156 4.61 13.27 -4.79
CA ASP A 156 3.99 13.80 -6.00
C ASP A 156 4.49 15.23 -6.24
N VAL A 157 4.61 15.64 -7.50
CA VAL A 157 4.94 17.01 -7.90
C VAL A 157 3.74 17.67 -8.57
N HIS A 158 3.49 18.94 -8.26
CA HIS A 158 2.42 19.75 -8.82
C HIS A 158 2.99 21.08 -9.29
N LEU A 159 2.96 21.36 -10.60
CA LEU A 159 3.38 22.66 -11.13
C LEU A 159 2.17 23.57 -11.28
N LEU A 160 2.20 24.72 -10.59
CA LEU A 160 1.20 25.76 -10.80
C LEU A 160 1.59 26.61 -11.99
N VAL A 161 1.00 26.29 -13.15
CA VAL A 161 1.04 27.16 -14.32
C VAL A 161 -0.03 28.25 -14.13
N THR A 162 0.40 29.52 -14.09
CA THR A 162 -0.47 30.65 -13.76
C THR A 162 -0.56 31.68 -14.89
N ASP A 163 -1.74 32.27 -15.04
CA ASP A 163 -2.00 33.47 -15.87
C ASP A 163 -2.70 34.51 -14.99
N GLY A 164 -1.93 35.49 -14.48
CA GLY A 164 -2.40 36.44 -13.48
C GLY A 164 -2.83 35.75 -12.18
N ASP A 165 -4.10 35.91 -11.81
CA ASP A 165 -4.70 35.29 -10.62
C ASP A 165 -5.32 33.91 -10.89
N ARG A 166 -5.13 33.38 -12.11
CA ARG A 166 -5.68 32.10 -12.54
C ARG A 166 -4.62 31.01 -12.56
N VAL A 167 -5.06 29.78 -12.35
CA VAL A 167 -4.27 28.56 -12.46
C VAL A 167 -4.85 27.65 -13.54
N LEU A 168 -3.97 26.96 -14.27
CA LEU A 168 -4.34 25.93 -15.23
C LEU A 168 -4.67 24.63 -14.49
N LEU A 169 -5.85 24.07 -14.75
CA LEU A 169 -6.28 22.77 -14.26
C LEU A 169 -6.62 21.87 -15.44
N GLY A 170 -6.45 20.55 -15.25
CA GLY A 170 -6.91 19.51 -16.17
C GLY A 170 -8.05 18.71 -15.55
N ARG A 171 -9.07 18.37 -16.35
CA ARG A 171 -10.14 17.46 -15.90
C ARG A 171 -9.73 16.03 -16.15
N ARG A 172 -9.55 15.27 -15.07
CA ARG A 172 -9.09 13.86 -15.09
C ARG A 172 -10.06 12.99 -15.89
N HIS A 173 -9.53 12.02 -16.63
CA HIS A 173 -10.31 11.10 -17.46
C HIS A 173 -9.53 9.80 -17.66
N GLY A 174 -10.11 8.63 -17.40
CA GLY A 174 -9.43 7.36 -17.68
C GLY A 174 -8.19 7.11 -16.82
N THR A 175 -8.13 7.72 -15.63
CA THR A 175 -6.97 7.63 -14.72
C THR A 175 -7.17 6.62 -13.58
N GLY A 176 -8.40 6.13 -13.39
CA GLY A 176 -8.75 5.21 -12.30
C GLY A 176 -8.93 5.88 -10.93
N TYR A 177 -8.70 7.19 -10.82
CA TYR A 177 -8.94 7.96 -9.61
C TYR A 177 -9.49 9.34 -9.95
N ALA A 178 -10.58 9.76 -9.29
CA ALA A 178 -11.19 11.09 -9.41
C ALA A 178 -11.50 11.53 -10.86
N ASP A 179 -11.85 10.58 -11.72
CA ASP A 179 -12.22 10.87 -13.10
C ASP A 179 -13.45 11.82 -13.15
N GLY A 180 -13.36 12.84 -14.00
CA GLY A 180 -14.32 13.94 -14.09
C GLY A 180 -14.10 15.10 -13.11
N GLU A 181 -13.16 15.00 -12.17
CA GLU A 181 -12.74 16.11 -11.31
C GLU A 181 -11.53 16.88 -11.89
N TRP A 182 -11.40 18.14 -11.48
CA TRP A 182 -10.30 19.03 -11.84
C TRP A 182 -9.09 18.83 -10.92
N GLN A 183 -7.90 18.81 -11.50
CA GLN A 183 -6.60 18.55 -10.88
C GLN A 183 -5.60 19.61 -11.35
N ILE A 184 -4.58 19.92 -10.54
CA ILE A 184 -3.44 20.74 -11.01
C ILE A 184 -2.75 19.99 -12.14
N MET A 185 -2.60 20.62 -13.30
CA MET A 185 -1.91 20.04 -14.45
C MET A 185 -0.85 21.04 -14.91
N PRO A 186 0.44 20.64 -14.99
CA PRO A 186 0.92 19.27 -14.91
C PRO A 186 1.15 18.77 -13.47
N SER A 187 0.97 17.46 -13.26
CA SER A 187 1.30 16.81 -11.99
C SER A 187 1.54 15.31 -12.13
N GLY A 188 2.44 14.75 -11.32
CA GLY A 188 2.62 13.30 -11.31
C GLY A 188 3.57 12.81 -10.22
N HIS A 189 3.91 11.54 -10.29
CA HIS A 189 4.72 10.88 -9.27
C HIS A 189 6.21 11.17 -9.50
N LEU A 190 6.96 11.32 -8.41
CA LEU A 190 8.41 11.31 -8.46
C LEU A 190 8.92 9.90 -8.76
N GLU A 191 9.73 9.75 -9.81
CA GLU A 191 10.35 8.48 -10.18
C GLU A 191 11.73 8.30 -9.54
N GLU A 192 12.24 7.06 -9.55
CA GLU A 192 13.57 6.76 -9.03
C GLU A 192 14.65 7.37 -9.94
N GLY A 193 15.61 8.07 -9.35
CA GLY A 193 16.77 8.62 -10.06
C GLY A 193 16.59 10.05 -10.60
N GLU A 194 15.45 10.69 -10.37
CA GLU A 194 15.21 12.10 -10.73
C GLU A 194 15.03 13.02 -9.51
N THR A 195 15.26 14.33 -9.70
CA THR A 195 14.92 15.33 -8.69
C THR A 195 13.45 15.75 -8.81
N ALA A 196 12.88 16.37 -7.77
CA ALA A 196 11.52 16.92 -7.85
C ALA A 196 11.36 17.97 -8.98
N VAL A 197 12.42 18.71 -9.31
CA VAL A 197 12.41 19.67 -10.43
C VAL A 197 12.42 18.93 -11.76
N ASP A 198 13.24 17.88 -11.90
CA ASP A 198 13.30 17.08 -13.12
C ASP A 198 11.96 16.37 -13.39
N ALA A 199 11.35 15.79 -12.35
CA ALA A 199 10.00 15.22 -12.41
C ALA A 199 8.98 16.26 -12.89
N THR A 200 9.04 17.46 -12.33
CA THR A 200 8.14 18.57 -12.70
C THR A 200 8.31 18.96 -14.17
N VAL A 201 9.54 19.00 -14.67
CA VAL A 201 9.84 19.30 -16.08
C VAL A 201 9.35 18.17 -16.99
N ARG A 202 9.57 16.91 -16.59
CA ARG A 202 9.08 15.71 -17.32
C ARG A 202 7.56 15.73 -17.45
N GLU A 203 6.85 15.84 -16.33
CA GLU A 203 5.38 15.90 -16.30
C GLU A 203 4.85 17.09 -17.13
N ALA A 204 5.50 18.26 -17.07
CA ALA A 204 5.09 19.41 -17.87
C ALA A 204 5.25 19.20 -19.38
N ARG A 205 6.29 18.48 -19.81
CA ARG A 205 6.47 18.09 -21.22
C ARG A 205 5.43 17.07 -21.64
N GLU A 206 5.21 16.04 -20.84
CA GLU A 206 4.31 14.92 -21.14
C GLU A 206 2.85 15.35 -21.17
N GLU A 207 2.40 16.08 -20.16
CA GLU A 207 0.98 16.43 -20.00
C GLU A 207 0.60 17.70 -20.77
N LEU A 208 1.50 18.68 -20.87
CA LEU A 208 1.20 20.00 -21.42
C LEU A 208 1.99 20.42 -22.66
N GLY A 209 3.05 19.70 -23.02
CA GLY A 209 3.94 20.10 -24.13
C GLY A 209 4.70 21.40 -23.87
N ILE A 210 4.92 21.79 -22.61
CA ILE A 210 5.67 22.99 -22.23
C ILE A 210 6.98 22.65 -21.53
N GLU A 211 7.90 23.62 -21.51
CA GLU A 211 9.21 23.50 -20.86
C GLU A 211 9.35 24.58 -19.77
N PRO A 212 9.12 24.24 -18.49
CA PRO A 212 9.27 25.20 -17.40
C PRO A 212 10.73 25.38 -16.98
N TYR A 213 11.08 26.57 -16.50
CA TYR A 213 12.39 26.89 -15.97
C TYR A 213 12.28 27.73 -14.69
N GLY A 214 13.30 27.67 -13.84
CA GLY A 214 13.30 28.34 -12.54
C GLY A 214 12.17 27.85 -11.63
N CYS A 215 11.88 26.55 -11.63
CA CYS A 215 10.86 25.95 -10.77
C CYS A 215 11.31 26.00 -9.31
N GLU A 216 10.52 26.64 -8.46
CA GLU A 216 10.76 26.72 -7.03
C GLU A 216 9.65 26.02 -6.26
N VAL A 217 10.01 25.21 -5.26
CA VAL A 217 9.03 24.64 -4.32
C VAL A 217 8.52 25.75 -3.43
N VAL A 218 7.25 26.11 -3.60
CA VAL A 218 6.58 27.16 -2.82
C VAL A 218 5.84 26.58 -1.63
N HIS A 219 5.39 25.32 -1.72
CA HIS A 219 4.64 24.66 -0.65
C HIS A 219 4.84 23.14 -0.64
N VAL A 220 4.75 22.55 0.55
CA VAL A 220 4.78 21.11 0.79
C VAL A 220 3.49 20.70 1.51
N LEU A 221 2.73 19.78 0.94
CA LEU A 221 1.51 19.25 1.55
C LEU A 221 1.75 17.81 1.98
N HIS A 222 1.65 17.54 3.28
CA HIS A 222 1.51 16.16 3.74
C HIS A 222 0.01 15.84 3.78
N HIS A 223 -0.47 15.08 2.80
CA HIS A 223 -1.89 14.74 2.71
C HIS A 223 -2.13 13.25 2.84
N ARG A 224 -3.33 12.91 3.32
CA ARG A 224 -3.80 11.55 3.41
C ARG A 224 -5.25 11.52 2.99
N ASN A 225 -5.56 10.79 1.93
CA ASN A 225 -6.95 10.58 1.56
C ASN A 225 -7.61 9.60 2.54
N PRO A 226 -8.91 9.73 2.85
CA PRO A 226 -9.64 8.75 3.65
C PRO A 226 -9.42 7.31 3.15
N GLY A 227 -8.87 6.45 4.02
CA GLY A 227 -8.54 5.06 3.67
C GLY A 227 -7.36 4.86 2.71
N GLY A 228 -6.66 5.93 2.32
CA GLY A 228 -5.47 5.89 1.49
C GLY A 228 -4.16 5.99 2.28
N THR A 229 -3.04 5.74 1.59
CA THR A 229 -1.70 6.00 2.14
C THR A 229 -1.41 7.49 2.14
N ALA A 230 -0.71 7.96 3.18
CA ALA A 230 -0.24 9.34 3.21
C ALA A 230 0.82 9.60 2.13
N ARG A 231 0.84 10.84 1.64
CA ARG A 231 1.64 11.32 0.52
C ARG A 231 2.22 12.69 0.83
N VAL A 232 3.35 12.99 0.21
CA VAL A 232 3.99 14.32 0.24
C VAL A 232 3.87 14.95 -1.15
N GLY A 233 2.99 15.95 -1.28
CA GLY A 233 2.86 16.75 -2.49
C GLY A 233 3.80 17.95 -2.44
N LEU A 234 4.68 18.08 -3.43
CA LEU A 234 5.53 19.24 -3.65
C LEU A 234 4.85 20.17 -4.67
N PHE A 235 4.59 21.42 -4.28
CA PHE A 235 3.92 22.40 -5.13
C PHE A 235 4.93 23.43 -5.60
N LEU A 236 5.15 23.47 -6.91
CA LEU A 236 6.16 24.28 -7.56
C LEU A 236 5.52 25.41 -8.36
N VAL A 237 6.21 26.54 -8.41
CA VAL A 237 5.89 27.67 -9.30
C VAL A 237 7.09 27.88 -10.22
N PRO A 238 6.88 27.99 -11.55
CA PRO A 238 7.96 28.26 -12.48
C PRO A 238 8.29 29.76 -12.50
N GLY A 239 9.57 30.10 -12.68
CA GLY A 239 9.98 31.47 -13.06
C GLY A 239 9.51 31.85 -14.47
N GLY A 240 9.27 30.84 -15.32
CA GLY A 240 8.63 30.96 -16.63
C GLY A 240 8.62 29.62 -17.35
N TYR A 241 8.04 29.58 -18.55
CA TYR A 241 8.07 28.40 -19.40
C TYR A 241 8.11 28.79 -20.89
N THR A 242 8.51 27.84 -21.73
CA THR A 242 8.39 27.96 -23.20
C THR A 242 7.37 26.96 -23.74
N GLY A 243 6.86 27.23 -24.95
CA GLY A 243 5.76 26.47 -25.54
C GLY A 243 4.38 27.06 -25.19
N THR A 244 3.34 26.44 -25.74
CA THR A 244 1.93 26.77 -25.46
C THR A 244 1.28 25.57 -24.81
N PRO A 245 0.68 25.70 -23.61
CA PRO A 245 0.00 24.59 -22.95
C PRO A 245 -1.08 23.98 -23.85
N VAL A 246 -0.97 22.67 -24.09
CA VAL A 246 -1.96 21.87 -24.83
C VAL A 246 -2.27 20.61 -24.04
N ASN A 247 -3.42 19.97 -24.26
CA ASN A 247 -3.67 18.66 -23.66
C ASN A 247 -2.91 17.59 -24.46
N ALA A 248 -1.71 17.22 -24.02
CA ALA A 248 -0.86 16.25 -24.70
C ALA A 248 -1.24 14.78 -24.38
N GLU A 249 -2.03 14.56 -23.32
CA GLU A 249 -2.53 13.24 -22.92
C GLU A 249 -4.07 13.17 -22.90
N PRO A 250 -4.75 13.21 -24.06
CA PRO A 250 -6.22 13.23 -24.14
C PRO A 250 -6.89 11.96 -23.58
N HIS A 251 -6.11 10.90 -23.37
CA HIS A 251 -6.58 9.67 -22.76
C HIS A 251 -6.62 9.74 -21.22
N LYS A 252 -5.83 10.63 -20.60
CA LYS A 252 -5.77 10.89 -19.14
C LYS A 252 -6.44 12.19 -18.71
N CYS A 253 -6.62 13.14 -19.63
CA CYS A 253 -7.22 14.44 -19.39
C CYS A 253 -8.28 14.73 -20.46
N ALA A 254 -9.51 15.04 -20.04
CA ALA A 254 -10.61 15.35 -20.96
C ALA A 254 -10.55 16.79 -21.48
N GLU A 255 -10.14 17.74 -20.64
CA GLU A 255 -10.05 19.16 -21.01
C GLU A 255 -9.14 19.96 -20.07
N LEU A 256 -8.61 21.07 -20.58
CA LEU A 256 -7.85 22.07 -19.82
C LEU A 256 -8.72 23.30 -19.55
N GLY A 257 -8.52 23.96 -18.40
CA GLY A 257 -9.23 25.17 -18.04
C GLY A 257 -8.43 26.10 -17.13
N TRP A 258 -8.58 27.41 -17.33
CA TRP A 258 -8.00 28.45 -16.49
C TRP A 258 -9.04 28.93 -15.47
N PHE A 259 -8.72 28.81 -14.18
CA PHE A 259 -9.64 29.14 -13.09
C PHE A 259 -9.02 30.12 -12.11
N PRO A 260 -9.78 31.11 -11.58
CA PRO A 260 -9.30 31.96 -10.50
C PRO A 260 -8.88 31.12 -9.30
N MET A 261 -7.68 31.36 -8.75
CA MET A 261 -7.13 30.60 -7.63
C MET A 261 -7.95 30.74 -6.33
N ASP A 262 -8.81 31.76 -6.24
CA ASP A 262 -9.74 31.98 -5.12
C ASP A 262 -11.13 31.34 -5.32
N ARG A 263 -11.41 30.83 -6.53
CA ARG A 263 -12.72 30.29 -6.95
C ARG A 263 -12.53 29.13 -7.91
N LEU A 264 -11.85 28.09 -7.45
CA LEU A 264 -11.68 26.85 -8.20
C LEU A 264 -13.03 26.13 -8.38
N PRO A 265 -13.24 25.40 -9.49
CA PRO A 265 -14.46 24.62 -9.75
C PRO A 265 -14.85 23.75 -8.56
N GLU A 266 -16.14 23.59 -8.26
CA GLU A 266 -16.58 22.79 -7.10
C GLU A 266 -15.96 21.38 -7.09
N ARG A 267 -15.99 20.71 -8.25
CA ARG A 267 -15.39 19.39 -8.49
C ARG A 267 -13.88 19.46 -8.73
N THR A 268 -13.12 20.04 -7.82
CA THR A 268 -11.65 19.98 -7.79
C THR A 268 -11.21 18.98 -6.73
N VAL A 269 -10.24 18.13 -7.07
CA VAL A 269 -9.68 17.12 -6.17
C VAL A 269 -9.25 17.81 -4.85
N PRO A 270 -9.68 17.30 -3.66
CA PRO A 270 -9.53 18.02 -2.40
C PRO A 270 -8.10 18.47 -2.07
N TYR A 271 -7.11 17.59 -2.22
CA TYR A 271 -5.71 17.95 -1.96
C TYR A 271 -5.16 18.96 -2.97
N ALA A 272 -5.63 18.93 -4.23
CA ALA A 272 -5.23 19.89 -5.25
C ALA A 272 -5.78 21.28 -4.92
N ARG A 273 -7.04 21.38 -4.48
CA ARG A 273 -7.62 22.63 -3.95
C ARG A 273 -6.81 23.16 -2.78
N ALA A 274 -6.53 22.33 -1.78
CA ALA A 274 -5.76 22.72 -0.61
C ALA A 274 -4.36 23.24 -0.99
N GLY A 275 -3.71 22.59 -1.96
CA GLY A 275 -2.44 23.01 -2.52
C GLY A 275 -2.47 24.36 -3.21
N VAL A 276 -3.43 24.59 -4.13
CA VAL A 276 -3.60 25.89 -4.79
C VAL A 276 -3.86 27.01 -3.78
N GLU A 277 -4.73 26.77 -2.78
CA GLU A 277 -5.03 27.75 -1.74
C GLU A 277 -3.81 28.06 -0.86
N ALA A 278 -2.96 27.07 -0.58
CA ALA A 278 -1.72 27.27 0.16
C ALA A 278 -0.71 28.08 -0.66
N VAL A 279 -0.49 27.74 -1.94
CA VAL A 279 0.41 28.49 -2.82
C VAL A 279 -0.09 29.93 -3.03
N ARG A 280 -1.39 30.13 -3.27
CA ARG A 280 -1.98 31.47 -3.39
C ARG A 280 -1.69 32.33 -2.15
N ARG A 281 -1.84 31.76 -0.95
CA ARG A 281 -1.49 32.44 0.31
C ARG A 281 0.00 32.74 0.38
N ALA A 282 0.87 31.80 0.02
CA ALA A 282 2.32 32.00 0.03
C ALA A 282 2.75 33.14 -0.91
N LEU A 283 2.22 33.19 -2.14
CA LEU A 283 2.51 34.22 -3.13
C LEU A 283 2.03 35.61 -2.68
N ALA A 284 0.87 35.71 -2.02
CA ALA A 284 0.34 36.97 -1.50
C ALA A 284 1.21 37.60 -0.38
N HIS A 285 2.06 36.81 0.30
CA HIS A 285 2.91 37.27 1.41
C HIS A 285 4.39 37.49 0.99
N GLY A 286 4.66 37.70 -0.31
CA GLY A 286 5.96 38.08 -0.86
C GLY A 286 6.88 36.90 -1.17
N GLY A 287 6.64 36.22 -2.30
CA GLY A 287 7.36 35.02 -2.75
C GLY A 287 8.90 35.07 -2.67
N THR A 288 9.43 33.92 -2.23
CA THR A 288 10.77 33.29 -2.33
C THR A 288 12.07 34.09 -2.14
N ALA A 289 12.07 35.42 -2.15
CA ALA A 289 13.26 36.23 -1.88
C ALA A 289 13.14 36.95 -0.53
N ALA A 290 14.04 36.60 0.39
CA ALA A 290 14.29 37.21 1.71
C ALA A 290 13.36 36.77 2.86
N ARG A 291 13.81 35.78 3.65
CA ARG A 291 13.35 35.63 5.04
C ARG A 291 14.49 35.23 5.98
N SER A 292 15.11 36.24 6.58
CA SER A 292 16.05 36.08 7.70
C SER A 292 15.39 36.20 9.08
N ASN A 293 14.05 36.33 9.20
CA ASN A 293 13.37 36.36 10.50
C ASN A 293 11.91 35.86 10.42
N GLY A 294 11.70 34.57 10.69
CA GLY A 294 10.66 34.04 11.60
C GLY A 294 9.15 34.30 11.45
N SER A 295 8.62 35.02 10.45
CA SER A 295 7.16 35.27 10.38
C SER A 295 6.53 35.17 8.98
N GLY A 296 6.88 34.13 8.22
CA GLY A 296 6.16 33.76 6.99
C GLY A 296 5.04 32.75 7.24
N PRO A 297 4.00 32.67 6.37
CA PRO A 297 3.09 31.54 6.40
C PRO A 297 3.89 30.24 6.21
N PRO A 298 3.42 29.13 6.78
CA PRO A 298 4.17 27.88 6.73
C PRO A 298 4.28 27.41 5.28
N VAL A 299 5.50 27.05 4.86
CA VAL A 299 5.81 26.33 3.59
C VAL A 299 5.24 24.91 3.61
N PHE A 300 4.49 24.56 4.65
CA PHE A 300 4.02 23.22 4.94
C PHE A 300 2.57 23.25 5.43
N SER A 301 1.74 22.30 5.01
CA SER A 301 0.43 22.08 5.61
C SER A 301 0.03 20.61 5.63
N LEU A 302 -1.00 20.33 6.42
CA LEU A 302 -1.64 19.01 6.52
C LEU A 302 -2.99 19.04 5.80
N HIS A 303 -3.38 17.94 5.15
CA HIS A 303 -4.72 17.76 4.59
C HIS A 303 -5.18 16.31 4.77
N GLY A 304 -6.43 16.09 5.23
CA GLY A 304 -6.98 14.75 5.45
C GLY A 304 -6.39 13.95 6.63
N TRP A 305 -5.74 14.65 7.57
CA TRP A 305 -5.23 14.05 8.82
C TRP A 305 -6.26 14.00 9.95
N GLU A 306 -7.25 14.89 9.89
CA GLU A 306 -8.45 14.85 10.72
C GLU A 306 -9.24 13.54 10.48
N THR A 307 -10.08 13.15 11.43
CA THR A 307 -11.02 12.04 11.21
C THR A 307 -12.02 12.47 10.13
N PRO A 308 -12.08 11.80 8.97
CA PRO A 308 -12.92 12.26 7.88
C PRO A 308 -14.39 12.15 8.26
N GLY A 309 -15.14 13.14 7.81
CA GLY A 309 -16.58 13.09 7.88
C GLY A 309 -17.14 11.99 6.97
N ALA A 310 -18.37 11.61 7.24
CA ALA A 310 -19.11 10.62 6.48
C ALA A 310 -19.09 10.81 4.95
N ALA A 311 -19.56 11.98 4.54
CA ALA A 311 -19.72 12.34 3.14
C ALA A 311 -18.36 12.41 2.44
N GLU A 312 -17.32 12.84 3.16
CA GLU A 312 -15.96 12.92 2.64
C GLU A 312 -15.40 11.53 2.36
N ALA A 313 -15.60 10.59 3.28
CA ALA A 313 -15.12 9.22 3.12
C ALA A 313 -15.85 8.46 2.01
N VAL A 314 -17.18 8.66 1.88
CA VAL A 314 -17.97 8.11 0.76
C VAL A 314 -17.55 8.73 -0.57
N ALA A 315 -17.38 10.05 -0.63
CA ALA A 315 -16.93 10.74 -1.84
C ALA A 315 -15.54 10.24 -2.27
N GLU A 316 -14.63 10.00 -1.32
CA GLU A 316 -13.29 9.50 -1.62
C GLU A 316 -13.29 8.05 -2.14
N ALA A 317 -14.10 7.18 -1.55
CA ALA A 317 -14.25 5.82 -2.04
C ALA A 317 -14.83 5.81 -3.46
N ALA A 318 -15.83 6.67 -3.74
CA ALA A 318 -16.38 6.83 -5.08
C ALA A 318 -15.32 7.36 -6.07
N ARG A 319 -14.47 8.32 -5.67
CA ARG A 319 -13.33 8.77 -6.50
C ARG A 319 -12.36 7.63 -6.79
N SER A 320 -12.20 6.69 -5.87
CA SER A 320 -11.31 5.53 -6.02
C SER A 320 -11.95 4.36 -6.78
N GLY A 321 -13.15 4.55 -7.35
CA GLY A 321 -13.83 3.53 -8.16
C GLY A 321 -14.59 2.47 -7.37
N PHE A 322 -14.78 2.65 -6.06
CA PHE A 322 -15.61 1.74 -5.27
C PHE A 322 -17.09 2.02 -5.48
N GLU A 323 -17.84 0.96 -5.76
CA GLU A 323 -19.29 1.00 -5.96
C GLU A 323 -20.06 0.82 -4.64
N GLU A 324 -19.39 0.24 -3.63
CA GLU A 324 -19.97 0.01 -2.31
C GLU A 324 -19.05 0.53 -1.20
N VAL A 325 -19.63 1.20 -0.20
CA VAL A 325 -18.90 1.65 0.98
C VAL A 325 -19.58 1.10 2.23
N THR A 326 -18.84 0.33 3.02
CA THR A 326 -19.30 -0.15 4.32
C THR A 326 -18.53 0.52 5.45
N VAL A 327 -19.18 0.65 6.59
CA VAL A 327 -18.56 1.14 7.82
C VAL A 327 -18.69 0.07 8.90
N CYS A 328 -17.61 -0.17 9.64
CA CYS A 328 -17.68 -0.96 10.87
C CYS A 328 -17.19 -0.13 12.06
N LEU A 329 -17.71 -0.47 13.24
CA LEU A 329 -17.25 0.06 14.51
C LEU A 329 -16.42 -1.00 15.24
N VAL A 330 -15.24 -0.61 15.70
CA VAL A 330 -14.38 -1.40 16.58
C VAL A 330 -14.42 -0.79 17.97
N GLY A 331 -14.90 -1.55 18.95
CA GLY A 331 -14.86 -1.13 20.34
C GLY A 331 -13.44 -1.21 20.89
N TRP A 332 -13.05 -0.34 21.81
CA TRP A 332 -11.79 -0.43 22.54
C TRP A 332 -12.08 -0.40 24.04
N LEU A 333 -11.71 -1.45 24.75
CA LEU A 333 -11.82 -1.56 26.20
C LEU A 333 -10.44 -1.84 26.78
N ASP A 334 -9.93 -0.97 27.66
CA ASP A 334 -8.61 -1.09 28.31
C ASP A 334 -7.46 -1.39 27.34
N GLY A 335 -7.45 -0.72 26.18
CA GLY A 335 -6.43 -0.90 25.14
C GLY A 335 -6.61 -2.15 24.28
N THR A 336 -7.69 -2.92 24.48
CA THR A 336 -8.02 -4.12 23.72
C THR A 336 -9.14 -3.82 22.72
N PRO A 337 -8.94 -4.09 21.42
CA PRO A 337 -9.99 -4.00 20.42
C PRO A 337 -11.01 -5.13 20.63
N LEU A 338 -12.28 -4.77 20.59
CA LEU A 338 -13.43 -5.61 20.80
C LEU A 338 -14.29 -5.63 19.53
N VAL A 339 -14.66 -6.82 19.11
CA VAL A 339 -15.41 -7.04 17.87
C VAL A 339 -16.49 -8.09 18.09
N ARG A 340 -17.65 -7.84 17.50
CA ARG A 340 -18.71 -8.82 17.41
C ARG A 340 -18.42 -9.75 16.23
N SER A 341 -18.30 -11.04 16.48
CA SER A 341 -18.19 -12.05 15.42
C SER A 341 -19.60 -12.30 14.88
N ASP A 342 -19.81 -12.14 13.57
CA ASP A 342 -20.96 -12.74 12.89
C ASP A 342 -20.58 -14.20 12.55
N GLU A 343 -21.21 -15.16 13.25
CA GLU A 343 -20.97 -16.59 13.07
C GLU A 343 -21.26 -17.08 11.64
N GLU A 344 -22.01 -16.32 10.83
CA GLU A 344 -22.37 -16.69 9.47
C GLU A 344 -21.36 -16.20 8.41
N THR A 345 -20.57 -15.16 8.70
CA THR A 345 -19.72 -14.51 7.68
C THR A 345 -18.27 -14.22 8.07
N ASP A 346 -17.85 -14.46 9.33
CA ASP A 346 -16.50 -14.15 9.83
C ASP A 346 -16.12 -12.66 9.63
N ARG A 347 -17.13 -11.78 9.51
CA ARG A 347 -16.98 -10.33 9.30
C ARG A 347 -17.28 -9.57 10.59
N LEU A 348 -16.56 -8.44 10.76
CA LEU A 348 -16.95 -7.36 11.68
C LEU A 348 -18.42 -6.98 11.40
N PRO A 349 -19.22 -6.55 12.40
CA PRO A 349 -20.53 -5.94 12.16
C PRO A 349 -20.29 -4.68 11.33
N ALA A 350 -20.43 -4.84 10.03
CA ALA A 350 -20.29 -3.79 9.06
C ALA A 350 -21.69 -3.39 8.66
N THR A 351 -22.00 -2.10 8.79
CA THR A 351 -23.21 -1.56 8.21
C THR A 351 -22.85 -0.91 6.88
N VAL A 352 -23.66 -1.18 5.85
CA VAL A 352 -23.55 -0.44 4.58
C VAL A 352 -23.96 1.00 4.85
N VAL A 353 -23.14 1.96 4.40
CA VAL A 353 -23.56 3.37 4.37
C VAL A 353 -24.52 3.51 3.20
N ARG A 354 -25.79 3.79 3.50
CA ARG A 354 -26.80 3.92 2.44
C ARG A 354 -26.56 5.20 1.65
N PRO A 355 -26.96 5.27 0.37
CA PRO A 355 -26.87 6.50 -0.40
C PRO A 355 -27.57 7.68 0.31
N GLY A 356 -26.83 8.76 0.58
CA GLY A 356 -27.33 9.94 1.30
C GLY A 356 -27.37 9.80 2.83
N GLU A 357 -27.00 8.64 3.38
CA GLU A 357 -26.83 8.43 4.81
C GLU A 357 -25.43 8.83 5.25
N ASP A 358 -25.33 9.53 6.39
CA ASP A 358 -24.04 9.84 6.97
C ASP A 358 -23.50 8.66 7.81
N VAL A 359 -22.19 8.50 7.85
CA VAL A 359 -21.43 7.51 8.62
C VAL A 359 -21.77 7.57 10.11
N GLN A 360 -22.06 8.73 10.70
CA GLN A 360 -22.44 8.82 12.10
C GLN A 360 -23.85 8.25 12.34
N ALA A 361 -24.79 8.41 11.40
CA ALA A 361 -26.09 7.77 11.39
C ALA A 361 -25.97 6.26 11.15
N ALA A 362 -25.07 5.83 10.26
CA ALA A 362 -24.73 4.43 10.07
C ALA A 362 -24.14 3.81 11.35
N LEU A 363 -23.21 4.49 12.03
CA LEU A 363 -22.66 4.11 13.33
C LEU A 363 -23.72 4.11 14.43
N ALA A 364 -24.63 5.09 14.41
CA ALA A 364 -25.76 5.16 15.34
C ALA A 364 -26.74 3.99 15.13
N ARG A 365 -26.89 3.46 13.90
CA ARG A 365 -27.66 2.23 13.67
C ARG A 365 -26.99 1.02 14.30
N ILE A 366 -25.66 0.93 14.29
CA ILE A 366 -24.94 -0.11 15.01
C ILE A 366 -25.18 0.03 16.53
N ALA A 367 -25.17 1.26 17.05
CA ALA A 367 -25.45 1.53 18.47
C ALA A 367 -26.92 1.30 18.88
N ALA A 368 -27.88 1.61 18.01
CA ALA A 368 -29.32 1.56 18.28
C ALA A 368 -29.98 0.22 17.92
N ALA A 369 -29.35 -0.63 17.09
CA ALA A 369 -29.88 -1.94 16.68
C ALA A 369 -29.86 -3.02 17.79
N GLY A 370 -29.51 -2.68 19.04
CA GLY A 370 -30.09 -3.35 20.21
C GLY A 370 -29.85 -4.86 20.36
N GLU A 371 -28.60 -5.31 20.25
CA GLU A 371 -28.13 -6.52 20.98
C GLU A 371 -26.88 -6.22 21.82
N VAL A 372 -26.67 -4.93 22.08
CA VAL A 372 -25.55 -4.44 22.86
C VAL A 372 -26.17 -3.52 23.91
N GLY A 373 -26.63 -4.11 25.03
CA GLY A 373 -27.30 -3.37 26.10
C GLY A 373 -26.45 -2.19 26.56
N GLU A 374 -27.07 -1.02 26.74
CA GLU A 374 -26.46 0.26 27.18
C GLU A 374 -24.92 0.26 27.18
N VAL A 375 -24.31 0.21 26.00
CA VAL A 375 -22.86 0.32 25.91
C VAL A 375 -22.51 1.76 26.14
N GLY A 376 -21.84 2.05 27.25
CA GLY A 376 -21.21 3.34 27.48
C GLY A 376 -20.08 3.55 26.45
N VAL A 377 -20.44 4.05 25.27
CA VAL A 377 -19.46 4.67 24.37
C VAL A 377 -19.06 5.99 25.01
N VAL A 378 -17.77 6.15 25.33
CA VAL A 378 -17.25 7.36 25.95
C VAL A 378 -16.32 8.07 24.97
N GLY A 379 -16.71 9.27 24.55
CA GLY A 379 -15.91 10.15 23.70
C GLY A 379 -16.21 10.04 22.20
N GLU A 380 -15.40 10.74 21.41
CA GLU A 380 -15.54 10.80 19.95
C GLU A 380 -14.98 9.53 19.28
N THR A 381 -15.64 9.09 18.19
CA THR A 381 -15.14 8.00 17.34
C THR A 381 -13.96 8.49 16.50
N TRP A 382 -12.92 7.67 16.30
CA TRP A 382 -11.79 7.99 15.42
C TRP A 382 -11.66 7.01 14.27
N PHE A 383 -11.06 7.45 13.15
CA PHE A 383 -10.78 6.55 12.03
C PHE A 383 -9.69 5.53 12.40
N ALA A 384 -9.99 4.25 12.25
CA ALA A 384 -9.09 3.15 12.58
C ALA A 384 -8.44 2.49 11.36
N GLY A 385 -9.03 2.65 10.18
CA GLY A 385 -8.45 2.16 8.93
C GLY A 385 -9.48 1.89 7.82
N ALA A 386 -9.02 1.42 6.67
CA ALA A 386 -9.85 0.93 5.58
C ALA A 386 -9.33 -0.40 4.99
N ASP A 387 -10.22 -1.18 4.39
CA ASP A 387 -9.95 -2.44 3.68
C ASP A 387 -10.80 -2.53 2.41
N ASP A 388 -10.27 -3.13 1.34
CA ASP A 388 -10.98 -3.29 0.08
C ASP A 388 -11.56 -4.71 -0.02
N TYR A 389 -12.77 -4.87 -0.54
CA TYR A 389 -13.45 -6.17 -0.65
C TYR A 389 -14.26 -6.27 -1.95
N VAL A 390 -14.69 -7.49 -2.28
CA VAL A 390 -15.69 -7.74 -3.30
C VAL A 390 -16.99 -8.13 -2.60
N SER A 391 -18.07 -7.39 -2.87
CA SER A 391 -19.39 -7.66 -2.29
C SER A 391 -19.94 -9.02 -2.78
N PRO A 392 -20.95 -9.61 -2.11
CA PRO A 392 -21.55 -10.87 -2.53
C PRO A 392 -22.10 -10.86 -3.97
N ASP A 393 -22.47 -9.70 -4.49
CA ASP A 393 -22.93 -9.48 -5.87
C ASP A 393 -21.80 -9.06 -6.84
N GLY A 394 -20.54 -9.15 -6.42
CA GLY A 394 -19.37 -9.01 -7.30
C GLY A 394 -18.87 -7.58 -7.51
N ARG A 395 -19.37 -6.61 -6.75
CA ARG A 395 -18.99 -5.19 -6.88
C ARG A 395 -17.75 -4.86 -6.04
N PRO A 396 -16.85 -3.98 -6.52
CA PRO A 396 -15.73 -3.51 -5.72
C PRO A 396 -16.25 -2.62 -4.58
N GLY A 397 -15.91 -2.99 -3.35
CA GLY A 397 -16.31 -2.30 -2.13
C GLY A 397 -15.12 -1.84 -1.29
N ARG A 398 -15.31 -0.79 -0.50
CA ARG A 398 -14.35 -0.32 0.51
C ARG A 398 -15.02 -0.27 1.88
N ARG A 399 -14.39 -0.93 2.85
CA ARG A 399 -14.79 -0.90 4.25
C ARG A 399 -13.97 0.13 4.99
N LEU A 400 -14.63 1.01 5.73
CA LEU A 400 -14.02 2.00 6.60
C LEU A 400 -14.27 1.61 8.06
N ALA A 401 -13.22 1.43 8.84
CA ALA A 401 -13.36 1.18 10.26
C ALA A 401 -13.18 2.45 11.06
N PHE A 402 -14.09 2.62 12.00
CA PHE A 402 -13.99 3.62 13.05
C PHE A 402 -13.89 2.91 14.38
N ALA A 403 -13.18 3.51 15.32
CA ALA A 403 -13.01 2.98 16.65
C ALA A 403 -13.64 3.90 17.69
N ALA A 404 -14.13 3.30 18.78
CA ALA A 404 -14.72 4.00 19.91
C ALA A 404 -14.24 3.40 21.23
N ARG A 405 -14.03 4.23 22.25
CA ARG A 405 -13.71 3.73 23.61
C ARG A 405 -14.98 3.26 24.30
N LEU A 406 -14.91 2.10 24.91
CA LEU A 406 -15.98 1.46 25.66
C LEU A 406 -15.65 1.48 27.16
N THR A 407 -16.66 1.60 28.01
CA THR A 407 -16.51 1.46 29.47
C THR A 407 -16.79 0.06 30.00
N THR A 408 -17.50 -0.76 29.21
CA THR A 408 -17.90 -2.12 29.58
C THR A 408 -17.81 -3.03 28.35
N ALA A 409 -17.45 -4.31 28.58
CA ALA A 409 -17.44 -5.33 27.53
C ALA A 409 -18.88 -5.74 27.22
N PRO A 410 -19.33 -5.65 25.96
CA PRO A 410 -20.69 -6.05 25.65
C PRO A 410 -20.90 -7.57 25.57
N GLU A 411 -22.14 -8.01 25.78
CA GLU A 411 -22.53 -9.41 25.64
C GLU A 411 -22.37 -9.88 24.17
N GLY A 412 -21.81 -11.08 23.96
CA GLY A 412 -21.53 -11.61 22.60
C GLY A 412 -20.35 -10.95 21.87
N VAL A 413 -19.58 -10.10 22.54
CA VAL A 413 -18.37 -9.47 21.99
C VAL A 413 -17.15 -10.19 22.54
N VAL A 414 -16.32 -10.71 21.64
CA VAL A 414 -15.07 -11.40 22.00
C VAL A 414 -13.90 -10.42 21.89
N PRO A 415 -12.87 -10.53 22.75
CA PRO A 415 -11.60 -9.89 22.50
C PRO A 415 -11.15 -10.28 21.11
N LEU A 416 -10.87 -9.29 20.28
CA LEU A 416 -10.30 -9.59 18.98
C LEU A 416 -8.93 -10.23 19.25
N PRO A 417 -8.65 -11.46 18.77
CA PRO A 417 -7.39 -12.12 19.01
C PRO A 417 -6.23 -11.20 18.62
N ALA A 418 -5.14 -11.18 19.40
CA ALA A 418 -3.97 -10.36 19.08
C ALA A 418 -3.50 -10.68 17.65
N GLY A 419 -3.44 -9.65 16.78
CA GLY A 419 -3.11 -9.79 15.35
C GLY A 419 -4.30 -9.85 14.38
N SER A 420 -5.55 -10.01 14.86
CA SER A 420 -6.74 -10.01 14.00
C SER A 420 -7.14 -8.61 13.49
N LEU A 421 -6.56 -7.54 14.08
CA LEU A 421 -6.76 -6.15 13.64
C LEU A 421 -5.96 -5.84 12.36
N GLY A 422 -5.16 -6.79 11.86
CA GLY A 422 -4.25 -6.61 10.73
C GLY A 422 -4.86 -6.40 9.36
N ARG A 423 -6.17 -6.16 9.30
CA ARG A 423 -6.87 -5.71 8.11
C ARG A 423 -7.33 -4.26 8.21
N LEU A 424 -7.02 -3.56 9.30
CA LEU A 424 -7.27 -2.13 9.44
C LEU A 424 -5.92 -1.40 9.59
N PRO A 425 -5.60 -0.44 8.70
CA PRO A 425 -4.38 0.35 8.78
C PRO A 425 -4.46 1.33 9.94
N SER A 426 -4.17 0.87 11.16
CA SER A 426 -3.64 1.72 12.21
C SER A 426 -2.13 1.45 12.31
N ALA A 427 -1.36 2.50 12.07
CA ALA A 427 0.07 2.53 12.20
C ALA A 427 0.54 1.98 13.56
N GLU A 428 1.26 0.87 13.53
CA GLU A 428 2.54 0.59 14.19
C GLU A 428 2.72 -0.94 14.36
N GLY A 429 3.65 -1.50 13.57
CA GLY A 429 4.53 -2.59 13.98
C GLY A 429 3.97 -4.01 14.25
N VAL A 430 4.27 -4.91 13.29
CA VAL A 430 4.57 -6.35 13.46
C VAL A 430 3.39 -7.33 13.70
N PHE A 431 3.17 -8.24 12.74
CA PHE A 431 2.31 -9.42 12.86
C PHE A 431 3.11 -10.69 13.18
N VAL A 432 2.63 -11.48 14.15
CA VAL A 432 2.88 -12.92 14.29
C VAL A 432 1.54 -13.61 14.45
N ARG A 433 1.29 -14.66 13.66
CA ARG A 433 0.17 -15.59 13.80
C ARG A 433 0.59 -16.69 14.79
N SER A 434 -0.22 -16.98 15.80
CA SER A 434 -0.22 -18.32 16.41
C SER A 434 -1.63 -18.89 16.37
N SER A 435 -1.83 -19.85 15.47
CA SER A 435 -2.95 -20.79 15.48
C SER A 435 -2.70 -21.87 16.55
N GLY A 436 -3.67 -22.10 17.45
CA GLY A 436 -3.65 -23.31 18.28
C GLY A 436 -4.58 -23.32 19.49
N LEU A 437 -5.84 -23.68 19.25
CA LEU A 437 -6.78 -24.46 20.07
C LEU A 437 -6.35 -24.89 21.50
N LEU A 438 -7.22 -24.55 22.48
CA LEU A 438 -7.75 -25.34 23.61
C LEU A 438 -6.89 -26.48 24.20
N TYR A 439 -6.48 -26.38 25.49
CA TYR A 439 -6.98 -27.21 26.61
C TYR A 439 -6.32 -26.82 27.96
N GLY A 440 -7.16 -26.50 28.96
CA GLY A 440 -7.01 -26.84 30.38
C GLY A 440 -5.81 -26.33 31.19
N MET A 441 -5.98 -25.20 31.90
CA MET A 441 -5.31 -24.99 33.18
C MET A 441 -6.27 -25.37 34.32
N SER A 442 -5.99 -26.47 35.00
CA SER A 442 -6.45 -26.70 36.37
C SER A 442 -5.37 -26.19 37.33
N ASP A 443 -5.79 -25.35 38.28
CA ASP A 443 -5.22 -25.04 39.59
C ASP A 443 -3.78 -25.47 39.88
N ARG A 444 -2.86 -24.49 39.93
CA ARG A 444 -2.06 -24.12 41.13
C ARG A 444 -1.11 -22.96 40.87
#